data_AF-A0A1E4TKB7-F1
#
_entry.id   AF-A0A1E4TKB7-F1
#
_cell.length_a   1.000
_cell.length_b   1.000
_cell.length_c   1.000
_cell.angle_alpha   90.00
_cell.angle_beta   90.00
_cell.angle_gamma   90.00
#
_symmetry.space_group_name_H-M   'P 1'
#
loop_
_entity.id
_entity.type
_entity.pdbx_description
1 polymer ?
#
loop_
_entity_poly.entity_id
_entity_poly.type
_entity_poly.pdbx_seq_one_letter_code
_entity_poly.pdbx_strand_id
1 'polypeptide(L)' 'STAFLNRVNRRDAPNYYNVIKTPMDLSTVMKKLKTFQYKSKSEFVDDLMLIWKNCLIYNAD' A
#
# COMPACT_ATOMS: atom_id res chain seq x y z
N SER A 1 10.52 -9.27 -0.91
CA SER A 1 9.29 -9.68 -1.59
C SER A 1 8.92 -8.62 -2.63
N THR A 2 8.70 -9.01 -3.88
CA THR A 2 8.31 -8.08 -4.97
C THR A 2 6.84 -7.64 -4.88
N ALA A 3 6.02 -8.37 -4.11
CA ALA A 3 4.57 -8.17 -4.00
C ALA A 3 4.16 -6.78 -3.49
N PHE A 4 5.02 -6.11 -2.72
CA PHE A 4 4.72 -4.81 -2.11
C PHE A 4 5.39 -3.63 -2.82
N LEU A 5 6.18 -3.89 -3.87
CA LEU A 5 7.00 -2.85 -4.50
C LEU A 5 6.14 -1.86 -5.30
N ASN A 6 5.20 -2.37 -6.08
CA ASN A 6 4.37 -1.59 -7.00
C ASN A 6 2.89 -1.74 -6.65
N ARG A 7 2.06 -0.83 -7.18
CA ARG A 7 0.60 -0.97 -7.10
C ARG A 7 0.14 -2.32 -7.63
N VAL A 8 -0.82 -2.92 -6.93
CA VAL A 8 -1.47 -4.16 -7.34
C VAL A 8 -2.16 -3.97 -8.70
N ASN A 9 -1.87 -4.84 -9.65
CA ASN A 9 -2.52 -4.78 -10.96
C ASN A 9 -3.88 -5.48 -10.90
N ARG A 10 -4.93 -4.84 -11.45
CA ARG A 10 -6.28 -5.44 -11.57
C ARG A 10 -6.28 -6.74 -12.37
N ARG A 11 -5.33 -6.93 -13.28
CA ARG A 11 -5.22 -8.19 -14.05
C ARG A 11 -4.85 -9.37 -13.15
N ASP A 12 -4.00 -9.13 -12.16
CA ASP A 12 -3.51 -10.17 -11.25
C ASP A 12 -4.46 -10.39 -10.07
N ALA A 13 -5.20 -9.34 -9.69
CA ALA A 13 -6.17 -9.35 -8.59
C ALA A 13 -7.44 -8.55 -8.96
N PRO A 14 -8.39 -9.14 -9.71
CA PRO A 14 -9.53 -8.43 -10.31
C PRO A 14 -10.45 -7.71 -9.33
N ASN A 15 -10.65 -8.27 -8.13
CA ASN A 15 -11.50 -7.71 -7.07
C ASN A 15 -10.73 -6.89 -6.03
N TYR A 16 -9.41 -6.70 -6.18
CA TYR A 16 -8.58 -6.03 -5.16
C TYR A 16 -9.13 -4.67 -4.74
N TYR A 17 -9.45 -3.80 -5.70
CA TYR A 17 -9.96 -2.46 -5.43
C TYR A 17 -11.44 -2.42 -5.00
N ASN A 18 -12.14 -3.54 -5.09
CA ASN A 18 -13.48 -3.68 -4.52
C ASN A 18 -13.38 -3.96 -3.01
N VAL A 19 -12.38 -4.74 -2.59
CA VAL A 19 -12.12 -5.09 -1.20
C VAL A 19 -11.33 -3.97 -0.49
N ILE A 20 -10.20 -3.57 -1.07
CA ILE A 20 -9.26 -2.60 -0.50
C ILE A 20 -9.62 -1.19 -0.96
N LYS A 21 -10.05 -0.35 0.00
CA LYS A 21 -10.51 1.03 -0.26
C LYS A 21 -9.38 2.05 -0.34
N THR A 22 -8.29 1.82 0.40
CA THR A 22 -7.12 2.70 0.42
C THR A 22 -5.86 1.89 0.07
N PRO A 23 -5.57 1.69 -1.23
CA PRO A 23 -4.38 0.97 -1.68
C PRO A 23 -3.09 1.69 -1.28
N MET A 24 -2.05 0.93 -0.95
CA MET A 24 -0.71 1.46 -0.67
C MET A 24 0.36 0.45 -1.10
N ASP A 25 1.53 0.95 -1.47
CA ASP A 25 2.69 0.18 -1.93
C ASP A 25 3.99 0.96 -1.68
N LEU A 26 5.14 0.27 -1.70
CA LEU A 26 6.42 0.87 -1.35
C LEU A 26 6.89 1.92 -2.37
N SER A 27 6.55 1.80 -3.66
CA SER A 27 6.87 2.84 -4.66
C SER A 27 6.12 4.14 -4.34
N THR A 28 4.85 4.04 -3.94
CA THR A 28 4.05 5.19 -3.50
C THR A 28 4.61 5.81 -2.22
N VAL A 29 4.97 5.00 -1.21
CA VAL A 29 5.62 5.48 0.02
C VAL A 29 6.93 6.21 -0.28
N MET A 30 7.78 5.64 -1.13
CA MET A 30 9.04 6.27 -1.52
C MET A 30 8.84 7.57 -2.27
N LYS A 31 7.81 7.65 -3.13
CA LYS A 31 7.44 8.91 -3.80
C LYS A 31 6.99 9.97 -2.79
N LYS A 32 6.10 9.63 -1.86
CA LYS A 32 5.62 10.55 -0.81
C LYS A 32 6.77 11.07 0.05
N LEU A 33 7.73 10.19 0.41
CA LEU A 33 8.92 10.56 1.16
C LEU A 33 9.82 11.53 0.39
N LYS A 34 10.17 11.21 -0.86
CA LYS A 34 11.05 12.06 -1.71
C LYS A 34 10.44 13.40 -2.07
N THR A 35 9.11 13.49 -2.06
CA THR A 35 8.36 14.72 -2.36
C THR A 35 7.91 15.46 -1.11
N PHE A 36 8.45 15.11 0.08
CA PHE A 36 8.16 15.77 1.35
C PHE A 36 6.66 15.84 1.72
N GLN A 37 5.88 14.83 1.33
CA GLN A 37 4.44 14.78 1.64
C GLN A 37 4.13 14.35 3.07
N TYR A 38 5.08 13.70 3.77
CA TYR A 38 4.91 13.32 5.16
C TYR A 38 5.31 14.49 6.07
N LYS A 39 4.34 14.97 6.87
CA LYS A 39 4.56 16.03 7.86
C LYS A 39 5.07 15.49 9.18
N SER A 40 4.93 14.19 9.41
CA SER A 40 5.40 13.51 10.62
C SER A 40 5.88 12.09 10.34
N LYS A 41 6.68 11.54 11.26
CA LYS A 41 7.07 10.13 11.24
C LYS A 41 5.85 9.20 11.34
N SER A 42 4.80 9.62 12.06
CA SER A 42 3.57 8.83 12.20
C SER A 42 2.92 8.57 10.85
N GLU A 43 2.74 9.60 10.02
CA GLU A 43 2.11 9.46 8.70
C GLU A 43 2.88 8.49 7.78
N PHE A 44 4.21 8.45 7.89
CA PHE A 44 5.04 7.49 7.17
C PHE A 44 4.81 6.06 7.68
N VAL A 45 4.78 5.86 9.00
CA VAL A 45 4.51 4.56 9.63
C VAL A 45 3.09 4.09 9.29
N ASP A 46 2.12 4.99 9.26
CA ASP A 46 0.73 4.67 8.93
C ASP A 46 0.59 4.08 7.53
N ASP A 47 1.29 4.63 6.52
CA ASP A 47 1.29 4.06 5.18
C ASP A 47 2.01 2.71 5.11
N LEU A 48 3.12 2.51 5.86
CA LEU A 48 3.78 1.21 5.93
C LEU A 48 2.86 0.15 6.56
N MET A 49 2.18 0.50 7.65
CA MET A 49 1.21 -0.38 8.30
C MET A 49 -0.02 -0.63 7.41
N LEU A 50 -0.40 0.33 6.57
CA LEU A 50 -1.49 0.17 5.62
C LEU A 50 -1.19 -0.90 4.56
N ILE A 51 0.07 -1.00 4.07
CA ILE A 51 0.48 -2.08 3.17
C ILE A 51 0.23 -3.45 3.84
N TRP A 52 0.65 -3.59 5.11
CA TRP A 52 0.46 -4.82 5.87
C TRP A 52 -1.02 -5.13 6.12
N LYS A 53 -1.81 -4.14 6.55
CA LYS A 53 -3.26 -4.30 6.79
C LYS A 53 -4.00 -4.70 5.53
N ASN A 54 -3.72 -4.05 4.40
CA ASN A 54 -4.33 -4.40 3.11
C ASN A 54 -3.97 -5.82 2.68
N CYS A 55 -2.72 -6.24 2.93
CA CYS A 55 -2.29 -7.61 2.67
C CYS A 55 -3.10 -8.61 3.49
N LEU A 56 -3.24 -8.39 4.80
CA LEU A 56 -4.02 -9.28 5.67
C LEU A 56 -5.51 -9.29 5.30
N ILE A 57 -6.11 -8.15 5.00
CA ILE A 57 -7.54 -8.08 4.63
C ILE A 57 -7.81 -8.83 3.32
N TYR A 58 -6.94 -8.70 2.33
CA TYR A 58 -7.17 -9.28 1.00
C TYR A 58 -6.77 -10.75 0.90
N ASN A 59 -5.70 -11.16 1.60
CA ASN A 59 -5.13 -12.51 1.51
C ASN A 59 -5.44 -13.39 2.72
N ALA A 60 -6.28 -12.94 3.66
CA ALA A 60 -6.84 -13.83 4.68
C ALA A 60 -7.93 -14.69 4.04
N ASP A 61 -7.49 -15.78 3.40
CA ASP A 61 -8.29 -17.01 3.25
C ASP A 61 -8.06 -17.91 4.48
#